data_AF-A0A7K2FUD9-F1
#
_entry.id   AF-A0A7K2FUD9-F1
#
_cell.length_a   1.000
_cell.length_b   1.000
_cell.length_c   1.000
_cell.angle_alpha   90.00
_cell.angle_beta   90.00
_cell.angle_gamma   90.00
#
_symmetry.space_group_name_H-M   'P 1'
#
loop_
_entity.id
_entity.type
_entity.pdbx_description
1 polymer ?
#
loop_
_entity_poly.entity_id
_entity_poly.type
_entity_poly.pdbx_seq_one_letter_code
_entity_poly.pdbx_strand_id
1 'polypeptide(L)'
;MPLDGNGGYTVDRYTLDFDWRAPRTPFPATATLAATATQALSRFDLDFAGNTLRSVTVDGAPARTERKGDELVVTPGRPLARGHRFTVRVAYTADPTQRRHRDDAIQDYGWVPTDDGTLLSPQPDGARMIFPANDHPSLRAPYTFHVTTPPGITAVANGRLVKREARPDGRTRWTYDSEQPLAAQLVQLAIGRLTVIDGKGPNGLPVRDVVPDSLVADTKAYRSLTPDHLAWLEQRLGPYPFRRYGVLVGTGDLPVALETQSLSTVPSADLLGDQVTAERNLVHELTHHWTGDSVAIRRWSDLWLSEGHARFYELLYADTHGGRSMADMMRSAYEQHDQWRHDDGAPAEPTEPTLFRQIRYDGSALVLYALREKVGADTFGRIERSWVTEYQGRTAGTRDFVRLASKVAGEDLTPFLEPWLYGAHTPPMPGHPDWHTDPVEDD
;
A
#
# COMPACT_ATOMS: atom_id res chain seq x y z
N MET A 1 -14.78 2.64 0.18
CA MET A 1 -15.21 1.22 0.14
C MET A 1 -15.58 0.74 1.55
N PRO A 2 -16.85 0.88 1.97
CA PRO A 2 -17.26 0.58 3.35
C PRO A 2 -17.60 -0.90 3.59
N LEU A 3 -17.68 -1.71 2.53
CA LEU A 3 -18.04 -3.12 2.60
C LEU A 3 -16.82 -4.05 2.61
N ASP A 4 -15.62 -3.52 2.39
CA ASP A 4 -14.42 -4.33 2.35
C ASP A 4 -13.94 -4.66 3.76
N GLY A 5 -13.43 -5.87 3.90
CA GLY A 5 -13.07 -6.40 5.20
C GLY A 5 -14.27 -6.84 6.03
N ASN A 6 -13.93 -7.62 7.05
CA ASN A 6 -14.83 -8.55 7.67
C ASN A 6 -14.71 -8.47 9.20
N GLY A 7 -15.86 -8.31 9.84
CA GLY A 7 -15.96 -8.16 11.29
C GLY A 7 -15.93 -9.48 12.06
N GLY A 8 -15.81 -9.38 13.38
CA GLY A 8 -16.03 -10.51 14.29
C GLY A 8 -14.85 -11.45 14.49
N TYR A 9 -13.72 -11.25 13.80
CA TYR A 9 -12.46 -11.93 14.06
C TYR A 9 -11.25 -11.04 13.71
N THR A 10 -10.07 -11.43 14.19
CA THR A 10 -8.78 -10.86 13.78
C THR A 10 -7.89 -11.97 13.22
N VAL A 11 -7.09 -11.67 12.21
CA VAL A 11 -6.13 -12.64 11.65
C VAL A 11 -4.78 -12.48 12.36
N ASP A 12 -4.30 -13.56 12.95
CA ASP A 12 -3.01 -13.63 13.64
C ASP A 12 -1.86 -13.91 12.67
N ARG A 13 -2.11 -14.62 11.57
CA ARG A 13 -1.14 -14.91 10.50
C ARG A 13 -1.84 -15.42 9.23
N TYR A 14 -1.30 -15.03 8.09
CA TYR A 14 -1.57 -15.66 6.79
C TYR A 14 -0.42 -16.59 6.40
N THR A 15 -0.76 -17.76 5.85
CA THR A 15 0.18 -18.62 5.12
C THR A 15 -0.35 -18.84 3.71
N LEU A 16 0.36 -18.31 2.71
CA LEU A 16 -0.02 -18.38 1.30
C LEU A 16 0.87 -19.40 0.60
N ASP A 17 0.26 -20.44 0.00
CA ASP A 17 0.95 -21.46 -0.80
C ASP A 17 0.52 -21.33 -2.27
N PHE A 18 1.48 -21.03 -3.14
CA PHE A 18 1.27 -20.82 -4.57
C PHE A 18 2.10 -21.82 -5.38
N ASP A 19 1.42 -22.64 -6.16
CA ASP A 19 2.03 -23.65 -7.02
C ASP A 19 2.22 -23.15 -8.46
N TRP A 20 2.87 -21.99 -8.61
CA TRP A 20 2.98 -21.25 -9.88
C TRP A 20 3.60 -22.09 -11.00
N ARG A 21 3.00 -22.02 -12.19
CA ARG A 21 3.32 -22.89 -13.34
C ARG A 21 4.00 -22.16 -14.48
N ALA A 22 3.34 -21.13 -15.01
CA ALA A 22 3.78 -20.33 -16.13
C ALA A 22 2.99 -19.01 -16.12
N PRO A 23 3.42 -17.98 -16.87
CA PRO A 23 2.66 -16.75 -17.01
C PRO A 23 1.25 -17.04 -17.53
N ARG A 24 0.26 -16.27 -17.06
CA ARG A 24 -1.14 -16.34 -17.53
C ARG A 24 -1.77 -17.74 -17.43
N THR A 25 -1.22 -18.64 -16.63
CA THR A 25 -1.68 -20.02 -16.50
C THR A 25 -2.27 -20.22 -15.10
N PRO A 26 -3.53 -20.67 -14.97
CA PRO A 26 -4.10 -20.96 -13.66
C PRO A 26 -3.35 -22.06 -12.90
N PHE A 27 -3.25 -21.94 -11.58
CA PHE A 27 -2.48 -22.88 -10.76
C PHE A 27 -3.11 -23.16 -9.39
N PRO A 28 -2.81 -24.32 -8.76
CA PRO A 28 -3.27 -24.60 -7.40
C PRO A 28 -2.72 -23.60 -6.38
N ALA A 29 -3.58 -23.14 -5.48
CA ALA A 29 -3.20 -22.26 -4.39
C ALA A 29 -3.93 -22.64 -3.09
N THR A 30 -3.35 -22.26 -1.96
CA THR A 30 -3.97 -22.40 -0.65
C THR A 30 -3.66 -21.19 0.21
N ALA A 31 -4.69 -20.61 0.82
CA ALA A 31 -4.54 -19.64 1.90
C ALA A 31 -4.94 -20.29 3.22
N THR A 32 -4.08 -20.18 4.22
CA THR A 32 -4.36 -20.61 5.60
C THR A 32 -4.31 -19.40 6.51
N LEU A 33 -5.41 -19.12 7.19
CA LEU A 33 -5.56 -18.02 8.12
C LEU A 33 -5.61 -18.61 9.53
N ALA A 34 -4.64 -18.24 10.38
CA ALA A 34 -4.78 -18.42 11.82
C ALA A 34 -5.50 -17.17 12.36
N ALA A 35 -6.64 -17.35 13.01
CA ALA A 35 -7.50 -16.25 13.42
C ALA A 35 -8.03 -16.43 14.85
N THR A 36 -8.47 -15.32 15.44
CA THR A 36 -9.11 -15.29 16.75
C THR A 36 -10.47 -14.61 16.64
N ALA A 37 -11.53 -15.26 17.09
CA ALA A 37 -12.88 -14.70 17.06
C ALA A 37 -13.02 -13.59 18.13
N THR A 38 -13.45 -12.40 17.74
CA THR A 38 -13.65 -11.26 18.67
C THR A 38 -15.06 -11.25 19.26
N GLN A 39 -15.97 -12.04 18.68
CA GLN A 39 -17.32 -12.34 19.15
C GLN A 39 -17.67 -13.82 18.88
N ALA A 40 -18.85 -14.28 19.31
CA ALA A 40 -19.34 -15.60 18.91
C ALA A 40 -19.77 -15.58 17.43
N LEU A 41 -19.35 -16.57 16.65
CA LEU A 41 -19.56 -16.64 15.20
C LEU A 41 -20.25 -17.95 14.82
N SER A 42 -21.47 -17.86 14.30
CA SER A 42 -22.12 -18.96 13.59
C SER A 42 -21.69 -19.02 12.12
N ARG A 43 -21.19 -17.91 11.57
CA ARG A 43 -20.57 -17.72 10.27
C ARG A 43 -19.62 -16.52 10.30
N PHE A 44 -18.74 -16.43 9.33
CA PHE A 44 -17.90 -15.26 9.05
C PHE A 44 -17.62 -15.19 7.55
N ASP A 45 -17.06 -14.08 7.10
CA ASP A 45 -16.87 -13.78 5.69
C ASP A 45 -15.38 -13.50 5.40
N LEU A 46 -14.97 -13.71 4.14
CA LEU A 46 -13.64 -13.45 3.59
C LEU A 46 -13.81 -12.76 2.24
N ASP A 47 -13.09 -11.65 2.03
CA ASP A 47 -12.98 -11.03 0.72
C ASP A 47 -12.25 -11.99 -0.23
N PHE A 48 -12.95 -12.51 -1.24
CA PHE A 48 -12.40 -13.47 -2.19
C PHE A 48 -13.19 -13.54 -3.51
N ALA A 49 -12.64 -12.97 -4.58
CA ALA A 49 -13.28 -12.88 -5.89
C ALA A 49 -12.45 -13.56 -7.01
N GLY A 50 -13.10 -13.80 -8.16
CA GLY A 50 -12.51 -14.31 -9.43
C GLY A 50 -12.06 -15.78 -9.43
N ASN A 51 -11.37 -16.23 -8.38
CA ASN A 51 -10.71 -17.52 -8.32
C ASN A 51 -11.68 -18.71 -8.15
N THR A 52 -11.28 -19.88 -8.65
CA THR A 52 -12.09 -21.10 -8.53
C THR A 52 -11.89 -21.75 -7.17
N LEU A 53 -12.91 -21.66 -6.30
CA LEU A 53 -12.91 -22.30 -4.98
C LEU A 53 -12.90 -23.83 -5.11
N ARG A 54 -12.08 -24.53 -4.30
CA ARG A 54 -12.03 -26.00 -4.27
C ARG A 54 -12.56 -26.56 -2.96
N SER A 55 -12.07 -26.06 -1.83
CA SER A 55 -12.56 -26.48 -0.51
C SER A 55 -12.24 -25.46 0.56
N VAL A 56 -13.05 -25.45 1.62
CA VAL A 56 -12.82 -24.68 2.83
C VAL A 56 -12.94 -25.59 4.04
N THR A 57 -11.96 -25.51 4.94
CA THR A 57 -12.04 -26.13 6.26
C THR A 57 -11.88 -25.09 7.36
N VAL A 58 -12.56 -25.31 8.47
CA VAL A 58 -12.39 -24.57 9.74
C VAL A 58 -12.01 -25.59 10.80
N ASP A 59 -10.87 -25.38 11.46
CA ASP A 59 -10.27 -26.30 12.43
C ASP A 59 -10.14 -27.75 11.87
N GLY A 60 -9.79 -27.84 10.59
CA GLY A 60 -9.64 -29.11 9.87
C GLY A 60 -10.95 -29.77 9.44
N ALA A 61 -12.11 -29.33 9.92
CA ALA A 61 -13.41 -29.84 9.51
C ALA A 61 -13.95 -29.09 8.29
N PRO A 62 -14.64 -29.75 7.33
CA PRO A 62 -15.30 -29.07 6.21
C PRO A 62 -16.29 -28.01 6.68
N ALA A 63 -16.25 -26.83 6.04
CA ALA A 63 -17.22 -25.76 6.26
C ALA A 63 -18.18 -25.65 5.07
N ARG A 64 -19.40 -25.17 5.32
CA ARG A 64 -20.32 -24.78 4.24
C ARG A 64 -19.92 -23.39 3.73
N THR A 65 -20.04 -23.18 2.44
CA THR A 65 -19.64 -21.93 1.79
C THR A 65 -20.71 -21.39 0.86
N GLU A 66 -20.83 -20.08 0.78
CA GLU A 66 -21.70 -19.36 -0.16
C GLU A 66 -20.91 -18.17 -0.72
N ARG A 67 -21.03 -17.87 -2.02
CA ARG A 67 -20.47 -16.65 -2.61
C ARG A 67 -21.55 -15.57 -2.67
N LYS A 68 -21.25 -14.37 -2.20
CA LYS A 68 -22.14 -13.19 -2.27
C LYS A 68 -21.37 -12.01 -2.83
N GLY A 69 -21.46 -11.80 -4.15
CA GLY A 69 -20.57 -10.88 -4.83
C GLY A 69 -19.12 -11.32 -4.62
N ASP A 70 -18.35 -10.46 -3.95
CA ASP A 70 -16.93 -10.67 -3.69
C ASP A 70 -16.64 -11.34 -2.35
N GLU A 71 -17.68 -11.61 -1.56
CA GLU A 71 -17.55 -12.28 -0.28
C GLU A 71 -17.67 -13.79 -0.41
N LEU A 72 -16.80 -14.49 0.34
CA LEU A 72 -16.92 -15.91 0.64
C LEU A 72 -17.46 -16.07 2.06
N VAL A 73 -18.76 -16.32 2.17
CA VAL A 73 -19.43 -16.63 3.45
C VAL A 73 -19.04 -18.05 3.88
N VAL A 74 -18.46 -18.19 5.07
CA VAL A 74 -18.02 -19.46 5.66
C VAL A 74 -18.86 -19.79 6.90
N THR A 75 -19.54 -20.93 6.86
CA THR A 75 -20.30 -21.47 8.01
C THR A 75 -19.59 -22.72 8.55
N PRO A 76 -18.88 -22.63 9.69
CA PRO A 76 -18.21 -23.78 10.30
C PRO A 76 -19.22 -24.83 10.78
N GLY A 77 -18.79 -26.09 10.86
CA GLY A 77 -19.65 -27.18 11.36
C GLY A 77 -20.02 -27.04 12.84
N ARG A 78 -19.26 -26.26 13.61
CA ARG A 78 -19.57 -25.85 14.99
C ARG A 78 -19.37 -24.34 15.11
N PRO A 79 -20.28 -23.60 15.75
CA PRO A 79 -20.08 -22.18 16.03
C PRO A 79 -18.78 -21.93 16.81
N LEU A 80 -18.11 -20.82 16.51
CA LEU A 80 -16.89 -20.40 17.17
C LEU A 80 -17.26 -19.51 18.35
N ALA A 81 -16.74 -19.81 19.54
CA ALA A 81 -16.94 -18.96 20.70
C ALA A 81 -16.09 -17.69 20.62
N ARG A 82 -16.52 -16.62 21.31
CA ARG A 82 -15.69 -15.42 21.49
C ARG A 82 -14.35 -15.81 22.14
N GLY A 83 -13.24 -15.32 21.58
CA GLY A 83 -11.88 -15.62 22.02
C GLY A 83 -11.34 -16.97 21.52
N HIS A 84 -12.14 -17.77 20.81
CA HIS A 84 -11.67 -19.01 20.22
C HIS A 84 -10.66 -18.73 19.10
N ARG A 85 -9.52 -19.41 19.16
CA ARG A 85 -8.53 -19.41 18.09
C ARG A 85 -8.87 -20.52 17.11
N PHE A 86 -8.98 -20.18 15.84
CA PHE A 86 -9.37 -21.11 14.80
C PHE A 86 -8.47 -20.97 13.58
N THR A 87 -8.43 -22.01 12.77
CA THR A 87 -7.72 -22.02 11.48
C THR A 87 -8.70 -22.19 10.34
N VAL A 88 -8.66 -21.27 9.38
CA VAL A 88 -9.38 -21.39 8.11
C VAL A 88 -8.39 -21.79 7.03
N ARG A 89 -8.66 -22.86 6.31
CA ARG A 89 -7.86 -23.25 5.13
C ARG A 89 -8.74 -23.24 3.91
N VAL A 90 -8.39 -22.40 2.94
CA VAL A 90 -9.08 -22.25 1.66
C VAL A 90 -8.17 -22.78 0.56
N ALA A 91 -8.58 -23.85 -0.10
CA ALA A 91 -7.92 -24.35 -1.29
C ALA A 91 -8.67 -23.85 -2.54
N TYR A 92 -7.92 -23.37 -3.53
CA TYR A 92 -8.49 -22.76 -4.73
C TYR A 92 -7.55 -22.94 -5.93
N THR A 93 -8.05 -22.63 -7.12
CA THR A 93 -7.21 -22.41 -8.31
C THR A 93 -7.09 -20.91 -8.50
N ALA A 94 -5.87 -20.40 -8.36
CA ALA A 94 -5.53 -19.03 -8.66
C ALA A 94 -5.49 -18.84 -10.19
N ASP A 95 -6.08 -17.77 -10.68
CA ASP A 95 -6.06 -17.43 -12.11
C ASP A 95 -5.38 -16.06 -12.31
N PRO A 96 -4.10 -16.04 -12.74
CA PRO A 96 -3.33 -14.81 -12.93
C PRO A 96 -3.75 -14.00 -14.17
N THR A 97 -4.81 -14.40 -14.87
CA THR A 97 -5.43 -13.61 -15.94
C THR A 97 -6.58 -12.73 -15.45
N GLN A 98 -7.09 -13.00 -14.24
CA GLN A 98 -8.15 -12.21 -13.64
C GLN A 98 -7.58 -10.88 -13.14
N ARG A 99 -8.10 -9.79 -13.69
CA ARG A 99 -7.86 -8.41 -13.26
C ARG A 99 -9.19 -7.72 -13.09
N ARG A 100 -9.21 -6.65 -12.30
CA ARG A 100 -10.33 -5.72 -12.25
C ARG A 100 -9.89 -4.36 -12.69
N HIS A 101 -10.83 -3.67 -13.33
CA HIS A 101 -10.65 -2.32 -13.82
C HIS A 101 -11.36 -1.31 -12.92
N ARG A 102 -10.77 -0.13 -12.75
CA ARG A 102 -11.33 1.05 -12.08
C ARG A 102 -11.04 2.30 -12.90
N ASP A 103 -11.97 3.25 -12.81
CA ASP A 103 -11.86 4.54 -13.49
C ASP A 103 -11.12 5.58 -12.61
N ASP A 104 -10.01 5.20 -11.96
CA ASP A 104 -9.11 6.07 -11.18
C ASP A 104 -7.62 5.75 -11.47
N ALA A 105 -6.67 6.36 -10.73
CA ALA A 105 -5.25 6.20 -11.05
C ALA A 105 -4.75 4.74 -11.00
N ILE A 106 -5.37 3.89 -10.17
CA ILE A 106 -5.07 2.46 -10.11
C ILE A 106 -6.09 1.72 -10.97
N GLN A 107 -5.85 1.79 -12.28
CA GLN A 107 -6.79 1.25 -13.28
C GLN A 107 -6.94 -0.26 -13.17
N ASP A 108 -5.84 -1.01 -13.26
CA ASP A 108 -5.85 -2.47 -13.21
C ASP A 108 -5.16 -3.01 -11.96
N TYR A 109 -5.86 -3.84 -11.19
CA TYR A 109 -5.38 -4.42 -9.94
C TYR A 109 -5.65 -5.93 -9.84
N GLY A 110 -4.93 -6.59 -8.93
CA GLY A 110 -4.85 -8.04 -8.74
C GLY A 110 -3.53 -8.60 -9.27
N TRP A 111 -3.63 -9.59 -10.18
CA TRP A 111 -2.46 -10.18 -10.82
C TRP A 111 -1.99 -9.34 -12.00
N VAL A 112 -0.70 -9.04 -12.07
CA VAL A 112 -0.07 -8.40 -13.24
C VAL A 112 0.80 -9.45 -13.93
N PRO A 113 0.35 -10.05 -15.05
CA PRO A 113 1.17 -10.97 -15.82
C PRO A 113 2.28 -10.21 -16.56
N THR A 114 3.49 -10.76 -16.55
CA THR A 114 4.62 -10.30 -17.37
C THR A 114 4.93 -11.34 -18.45
N ASP A 115 5.85 -11.03 -19.37
CA ASP A 115 6.20 -11.94 -20.46
C ASP A 115 6.74 -13.29 -19.97
N ASP A 116 7.47 -13.28 -18.86
CA ASP A 116 8.15 -14.45 -18.29
C ASP A 116 7.69 -14.79 -16.87
N GLY A 117 6.70 -14.06 -16.34
CA GLY A 117 6.38 -14.07 -14.92
C GLY A 117 5.01 -13.49 -14.53
N THR A 118 4.92 -13.06 -13.27
CA THR A 118 3.81 -12.30 -12.71
C THR A 118 4.27 -11.50 -11.49
N LEU A 119 3.65 -10.35 -11.24
CA LEU A 119 3.74 -9.59 -9.99
C LEU A 119 2.33 -9.29 -9.44
N LEU A 120 2.24 -8.80 -8.21
CA LEU A 120 0.97 -8.41 -7.60
C LEU A 120 0.80 -6.89 -7.59
N SER A 121 -0.45 -6.44 -7.79
CA SER A 121 -0.93 -5.07 -7.62
C SER A 121 -2.20 -5.10 -6.75
N PRO A 122 -2.10 -5.28 -5.42
CA PRO A 122 -3.27 -5.55 -4.59
C PRO A 122 -3.97 -4.32 -4.03
N GLN A 123 -3.42 -3.12 -4.15
CA GLN A 123 -4.10 -1.89 -3.75
C GLN A 123 -5.20 -1.54 -4.76
N PRO A 124 -6.35 -0.97 -4.35
CA PRO A 124 -6.80 -0.78 -2.95
C PRO A 124 -7.32 -2.05 -2.27
N ASP A 125 -8.19 -2.80 -2.93
CA ASP A 125 -8.91 -3.98 -2.40
C ASP A 125 -8.72 -5.19 -3.33
N GLY A 126 -7.60 -5.23 -4.04
CA GLY A 126 -7.23 -6.23 -5.03
C GLY A 126 -6.71 -7.54 -4.47
N ALA A 127 -6.39 -7.60 -3.18
CA ALA A 127 -5.91 -8.84 -2.56
C ALA A 127 -6.95 -9.96 -2.69
N ARG A 128 -8.26 -9.63 -2.65
CA ARG A 128 -9.37 -10.58 -2.91
C ARG A 128 -9.28 -11.31 -4.24
N MET A 129 -8.63 -10.72 -5.26
CA MET A 129 -8.42 -11.35 -6.57
C MET A 129 -7.24 -12.34 -6.57
N ILE A 130 -6.44 -12.35 -5.51
CA ILE A 130 -5.19 -13.12 -5.40
C ILE A 130 -5.34 -14.22 -4.35
N PHE A 131 -5.88 -13.89 -3.16
CA PHE A 131 -6.11 -14.81 -2.06
C PHE A 131 -7.29 -14.37 -1.18
N PRO A 132 -7.97 -15.29 -0.47
CA PRO A 132 -9.00 -14.94 0.51
C PRO A 132 -8.39 -14.13 1.66
N ALA A 133 -8.94 -12.95 1.92
CA ALA A 133 -8.40 -12.01 2.90
C ALA A 133 -9.50 -11.40 3.78
N ASN A 134 -9.07 -10.72 4.83
CA ASN A 134 -9.86 -9.69 5.48
C ASN A 134 -9.32 -8.34 4.97
N ASP A 135 -9.81 -7.91 3.81
CA ASP A 135 -9.16 -6.96 2.91
C ASP A 135 -9.49 -5.51 3.26
N HIS A 136 -8.95 -5.03 4.37
CA HIS A 136 -9.18 -3.66 4.84
C HIS A 136 -7.89 -3.04 5.34
N PRO A 137 -7.60 -1.75 5.04
CA PRO A 137 -6.29 -1.15 5.29
C PRO A 137 -5.91 -1.10 6.78
N SER A 138 -6.91 -1.09 7.67
CA SER A 138 -6.66 -1.12 9.12
C SER A 138 -6.24 -2.48 9.67
N LEU A 139 -6.42 -3.56 8.91
CA LEU A 139 -6.25 -4.93 9.36
C LEU A 139 -4.92 -5.48 8.85
N ARG A 140 -4.02 -5.78 9.79
CA ARG A 140 -2.66 -6.23 9.49
C ARG A 140 -2.35 -7.54 10.18
N ALA A 141 -1.62 -8.39 9.49
CA ALA A 141 -1.12 -9.64 10.03
C ALA A 141 0.25 -9.97 9.44
N PRO A 142 1.08 -10.77 10.11
CA PRO A 142 2.26 -11.38 9.51
C PRO A 142 1.89 -12.36 8.38
N TYR A 143 2.75 -12.47 7.38
CA TYR A 143 2.59 -13.40 6.25
C TYR A 143 3.77 -14.35 6.16
N THR A 144 3.45 -15.62 5.86
CA THR A 144 4.40 -16.60 5.35
C THR A 144 4.01 -16.94 3.92
N PHE A 145 4.97 -16.83 3.00
CA PHE A 145 4.78 -17.18 1.61
C PHE A 145 5.52 -18.47 1.31
N HIS A 146 4.84 -19.38 0.62
CA HIS A 146 5.41 -20.57 0.03
C HIS A 146 5.12 -20.54 -1.45
N VAL A 147 6.16 -20.38 -2.26
CA VAL A 147 6.02 -20.27 -3.71
C VAL A 147 6.81 -21.38 -4.36
N THR A 148 6.15 -22.22 -5.16
CA THR A 148 6.82 -23.26 -5.93
C THR A 148 6.90 -22.85 -7.39
N THR A 149 8.10 -22.74 -7.95
CA THR A 149 8.34 -22.29 -9.32
C THR A 149 9.04 -23.37 -10.16
N PRO A 150 8.89 -23.35 -11.50
CA PRO A 150 9.73 -24.13 -12.41
C PRO A 150 11.24 -23.85 -12.21
N PRO A 151 12.12 -24.74 -12.68
CA PRO A 151 13.56 -24.49 -12.69
C PRO A 151 13.89 -23.19 -13.45
N GLY A 152 14.85 -22.41 -12.93
CA GLY A 152 15.29 -21.17 -13.55
C GLY A 152 14.36 -19.96 -13.37
N ILE A 153 13.30 -20.09 -12.58
CA ILE A 153 12.38 -18.99 -12.23
C ILE A 153 12.54 -18.64 -10.75
N THR A 154 12.76 -17.36 -10.48
CA THR A 154 12.90 -16.78 -9.14
C THR A 154 11.55 -16.32 -8.62
N ALA A 155 11.28 -16.54 -7.33
CA ALA A 155 10.17 -15.89 -6.63
C ALA A 155 10.69 -15.02 -5.49
N VAL A 156 10.14 -13.81 -5.35
CA VAL A 156 10.44 -12.88 -4.27
C VAL A 156 9.14 -12.32 -3.71
N ALA A 157 9.00 -12.31 -2.38
CA ALA A 157 7.86 -11.70 -1.69
C ALA A 157 8.33 -10.67 -0.64
N ASN A 158 7.39 -10.02 0.04
CA ASN A 158 7.71 -9.12 1.16
C ASN A 158 8.62 -9.83 2.20
N GLY A 159 9.44 -9.05 2.90
CA GLY A 159 10.27 -9.55 3.98
C GLY A 159 11.44 -10.43 3.52
N ARG A 160 11.77 -11.45 4.32
CA ARG A 160 13.02 -12.24 4.19
C ARG A 160 12.83 -13.60 3.56
N LEU A 161 13.74 -13.96 2.66
CA LEU A 161 13.89 -15.36 2.25
C LEU A 161 14.39 -16.18 3.44
N VAL A 162 13.54 -17.08 3.91
CA VAL A 162 13.83 -18.00 5.03
C VAL A 162 14.42 -19.30 4.51
N LYS A 163 13.90 -19.82 3.39
CA LYS A 163 14.33 -21.10 2.82
C LYS A 163 14.18 -21.11 1.30
N ARG A 164 15.18 -21.65 0.61
CA ARG A 164 15.12 -22.05 -0.80
C ARG A 164 15.42 -23.54 -0.88
N GLU A 165 14.52 -24.31 -1.48
CA GLU A 165 14.60 -25.77 -1.49
C GLU A 165 14.32 -26.32 -2.89
N ALA A 166 15.24 -27.12 -3.41
CA ALA A 166 15.01 -27.90 -4.63
C ALA A 166 14.05 -29.07 -4.33
N ARG A 167 13.11 -29.32 -5.23
CA ARG A 167 12.15 -30.43 -5.14
C ARG A 167 12.55 -31.59 -6.08
N PRO A 168 12.12 -32.83 -5.81
CA PRO A 168 12.46 -33.98 -6.64
C PRO A 168 12.03 -33.88 -8.11
N ASP A 169 11.01 -33.07 -8.42
CA ASP A 169 10.52 -32.80 -9.77
C ASP A 169 11.29 -31.68 -10.50
N GLY A 170 12.42 -31.22 -9.94
CA GLY A 170 13.28 -30.16 -10.48
C GLY A 170 12.81 -28.74 -10.16
N ARG A 171 11.64 -28.57 -9.53
CA ARG A 171 11.09 -27.26 -9.16
C ARG A 171 11.78 -26.70 -7.91
N THR A 172 11.63 -25.41 -7.68
CA THR A 172 12.17 -24.75 -6.48
C THR A 172 11.03 -24.23 -5.61
N ARG A 173 11.08 -24.51 -4.30
CA ARG A 173 10.20 -23.91 -3.31
C ARG A 173 10.94 -22.79 -2.57
N TRP A 174 10.33 -21.62 -2.59
CA TRP A 174 10.78 -20.41 -1.92
C TRP A 174 9.89 -20.17 -0.71
N THR A 175 10.50 -19.89 0.44
CA THR A 175 9.77 -19.54 1.66
C THR A 175 10.19 -18.16 2.14
N TYR A 176 9.24 -17.24 2.20
CA TYR A 176 9.44 -15.89 2.74
C TYR A 176 8.62 -15.70 4.02
N ASP A 177 9.15 -14.90 4.94
CA ASP A 177 8.41 -14.37 6.09
C ASP A 177 8.42 -12.84 5.98
N SER A 178 7.25 -12.21 6.16
CA SER A 178 7.11 -10.77 6.02
C SER A 178 7.88 -9.96 7.07
N GLU A 179 8.38 -10.62 8.12
CA GLU A 179 9.10 -10.08 9.30
C GLU A 179 8.31 -9.13 10.20
N GLN A 180 7.35 -8.41 9.63
CA GLN A 180 6.43 -7.50 10.30
C GLN A 180 5.00 -7.68 9.73
N PRO A 181 3.95 -7.36 10.50
CA PRO A 181 2.60 -7.32 9.99
C PRO A 181 2.45 -6.32 8.83
N LEU A 182 1.61 -6.64 7.85
CA LEU A 182 1.19 -5.73 6.77
C LEU A 182 -0.29 -5.91 6.47
N ALA A 183 -0.89 -4.92 5.82
CA ALA A 183 -2.25 -5.01 5.29
C ALA A 183 -2.25 -5.80 3.99
N ALA A 184 -3.39 -6.38 3.62
CA ALA A 184 -3.51 -7.21 2.41
C ALA A 184 -3.18 -6.42 1.13
N GLN A 185 -3.55 -5.13 1.07
CA GLN A 185 -3.23 -4.20 -0.01
C GLN A 185 -1.72 -3.95 -0.22
N LEU A 186 -0.88 -4.24 0.79
CA LEU A 186 0.58 -4.02 0.76
C LEU A 186 1.38 -5.29 0.43
N VAL A 187 0.69 -6.41 0.17
CA VAL A 187 1.34 -7.68 -0.15
C VAL A 187 2.00 -7.59 -1.52
N GLN A 188 3.24 -8.07 -1.63
CA GLN A 188 3.96 -8.21 -2.88
C GLN A 188 4.53 -9.61 -3.03
N LEU A 189 4.40 -10.13 -4.25
CA LEU A 189 5.02 -11.33 -4.78
C LEU A 189 5.35 -11.10 -6.26
N ALA A 190 6.62 -11.20 -6.61
CA ALA A 190 7.09 -11.23 -7.98
C ALA A 190 7.68 -12.62 -8.30
N ILE A 191 7.33 -13.15 -9.47
CA ILE A 191 7.81 -14.43 -9.99
C ILE A 191 8.26 -14.18 -11.43
N GLY A 192 9.47 -14.59 -11.81
CA GLY A 192 9.99 -14.41 -13.17
C GLY A 192 11.49 -14.68 -13.26
N ARG A 193 12.12 -14.26 -14.36
CA ARG A 193 13.59 -14.20 -14.46
C ARG A 193 14.10 -12.92 -13.82
N LEU A 194 14.27 -13.02 -12.50
CA LEU A 194 14.60 -11.90 -11.63
C LEU A 194 15.99 -12.09 -11.03
N THR A 195 16.76 -11.02 -11.07
CA THR A 195 18.00 -10.83 -10.35
C THR A 195 17.71 -10.10 -9.03
N VAL A 196 18.16 -10.69 -7.92
CA VAL A 196 18.10 -10.07 -6.59
C VAL A 196 19.44 -9.40 -6.30
N ILE A 197 19.41 -8.12 -5.95
CA ILE A 197 20.61 -7.31 -5.70
C ILE A 197 20.55 -6.80 -4.27
N ASP A 198 21.39 -7.38 -3.42
CA ASP A 198 21.51 -6.97 -2.03
C ASP A 198 22.45 -5.75 -1.88
N GLY A 199 22.06 -4.84 -1.01
CA GLY A 199 22.78 -3.62 -0.66
C GLY A 199 22.52 -3.25 0.80
N LYS A 200 22.99 -2.06 1.18
CA LYS A 200 22.80 -1.51 2.52
C LYS A 200 22.41 -0.04 2.43
N GLY A 201 21.41 0.34 3.21
CA GLY A 201 21.04 1.71 3.49
C GLY A 201 21.72 2.25 4.75
N PRO A 202 21.24 3.40 5.25
CA PRO A 202 21.69 3.98 6.52
C PRO A 202 21.73 2.96 7.66
N ASN A 203 22.73 3.09 8.54
CA ASN A 203 22.89 2.24 9.72
C ASN A 203 22.98 0.72 9.44
N GLY A 204 23.27 0.33 8.19
CA GLY A 204 23.36 -1.07 7.78
C GLY A 204 22.01 -1.73 7.50
N LEU A 205 20.94 -0.95 7.35
CA LEU A 205 19.61 -1.43 6.93
C LEU A 205 19.75 -2.27 5.64
N PRO A 206 19.30 -3.54 5.62
CA PRO A 206 19.30 -4.33 4.39
C PRO A 206 18.42 -3.68 3.31
N VAL A 207 19.01 -3.43 2.14
CA VAL A 207 18.28 -3.00 0.94
C VAL A 207 18.34 -4.14 -0.08
N ARG A 208 17.22 -4.48 -0.71
CA ARG A 208 17.13 -5.57 -1.68
C ARG A 208 16.33 -5.16 -2.91
N ASP A 209 17.03 -4.84 -3.98
CA ASP A 209 16.36 -4.63 -5.27
C ASP A 209 16.03 -5.97 -5.93
N VAL A 210 14.91 -6.00 -6.64
CA VAL A 210 14.46 -7.14 -7.45
C VAL A 210 14.24 -6.63 -8.85
N VAL A 211 15.04 -7.10 -9.80
CA VAL A 211 15.08 -6.52 -11.15
C VAL A 211 14.97 -7.64 -12.18
N PRO A 212 14.15 -7.50 -13.23
CA PRO A 212 14.21 -8.40 -14.38
C PRO A 212 15.63 -8.46 -14.94
N ASP A 213 16.09 -9.66 -15.31
CA ASP A 213 17.49 -9.89 -15.73
C ASP A 213 17.94 -8.93 -16.84
N SER A 214 17.02 -8.57 -17.76
CA SER A 214 17.27 -7.66 -18.88
C SER A 214 17.42 -6.18 -18.48
N LEU A 215 16.97 -5.79 -17.29
CA LEU A 215 16.89 -4.38 -16.87
C LEU A 215 17.89 -4.02 -15.76
N VAL A 216 18.74 -4.96 -15.33
CA VAL A 216 19.69 -4.78 -14.21
C VAL A 216 20.63 -3.60 -14.43
N ALA A 217 21.13 -3.43 -15.66
CA ALA A 217 22.06 -2.37 -16.03
C ALA A 217 21.34 -1.04 -16.21
N ASP A 218 20.25 -1.03 -16.99
CA ASP A 218 19.58 0.19 -17.42
C ASP A 218 18.88 0.92 -16.27
N THR A 219 18.35 0.18 -15.29
CA THR A 219 17.68 0.78 -14.11
C THR A 219 18.65 1.08 -12.96
N LYS A 220 19.93 0.73 -13.11
CA LYS A 220 20.93 0.84 -12.02
C LYS A 220 21.09 2.27 -11.52
N ALA A 221 21.10 3.24 -12.44
CA ALA A 221 21.37 4.64 -12.12
C ALA A 221 20.49 5.13 -10.99
N TYR A 222 19.17 4.98 -11.11
CA TYR A 222 18.22 5.54 -10.14
C TYR A 222 17.97 4.63 -8.95
N ARG A 223 17.84 3.30 -9.12
CA ARG A 223 17.65 2.39 -7.97
C ARG A 223 18.85 2.43 -7.00
N SER A 224 20.04 2.77 -7.49
CA SER A 224 21.22 2.89 -6.64
C SER A 224 21.19 4.09 -5.68
N LEU A 225 20.24 5.02 -5.87
CA LEU A 225 20.02 6.21 -5.02
C LEU A 225 19.17 5.90 -3.77
N THR A 226 18.56 4.72 -3.68
CA THR A 226 17.70 4.34 -2.54
C THR A 226 18.32 4.57 -1.16
N PRO A 227 19.62 4.29 -0.89
CA PRO A 227 20.25 4.62 0.38
C PRO A 227 20.24 6.12 0.73
N ASP A 228 20.38 6.99 -0.27
CA ASP A 228 20.39 8.44 -0.09
C ASP A 228 18.97 8.97 0.16
N HIS A 229 17.97 8.44 -0.55
CA HIS A 229 16.56 8.72 -0.30
C HIS A 229 16.14 8.30 1.12
N LEU A 230 16.56 7.11 1.56
CA LEU A 230 16.38 6.63 2.94
C LEU A 230 16.99 7.60 3.95
N ALA A 231 18.24 8.03 3.74
CA ALA A 231 18.92 8.97 4.64
C ALA A 231 18.19 10.32 4.70
N TRP A 232 17.71 10.81 3.56
CA TRP A 232 17.01 12.08 3.45
C TRP A 232 15.66 12.06 4.18
N LEU A 233 14.90 10.96 4.08
CA LEU A 233 13.64 10.76 4.80
C LEU A 233 13.88 10.51 6.30
N GLU A 234 14.89 9.72 6.69
CA GLU A 234 15.23 9.51 8.11
C GLU A 234 15.58 10.81 8.84
N GLN A 235 16.25 11.73 8.14
CA GLN A 235 16.54 13.07 8.65
C GLN A 235 15.30 13.92 8.88
N ARG A 236 14.14 13.59 8.31
CA ARG A 236 12.89 14.37 8.43
C ARG A 236 11.86 13.69 9.31
N LEU A 237 11.58 12.43 9.03
CA LEU A 237 10.54 11.62 9.67
C LEU A 237 11.06 10.84 10.88
N GLY A 238 12.37 10.61 10.97
CA GLY A 238 12.98 9.75 11.98
C GLY A 238 13.30 8.35 11.43
N PRO A 239 13.80 7.43 12.27
CA PRO A 239 14.33 6.13 11.82
C PRO A 239 13.36 5.35 10.94
N TYR A 240 13.89 4.64 9.94
CA TYR A 240 13.07 3.79 9.08
C TYR A 240 12.34 2.69 9.90
N PRO A 241 11.01 2.50 9.74
CA PRO A 241 10.22 1.69 10.67
C PRO A 241 10.27 0.18 10.40
N PHE A 242 10.84 -0.27 9.28
CA PHE A 242 10.91 -1.68 8.91
C PHE A 242 12.32 -2.26 8.93
N ARG A 243 12.41 -3.60 8.90
CA ARG A 243 13.69 -4.32 8.98
C ARG A 243 14.48 -4.36 7.68
N ARG A 244 13.85 -4.01 6.57
CA ARG A 244 14.45 -3.99 5.22
C ARG A 244 13.63 -3.09 4.30
N TYR A 245 14.28 -2.64 3.24
CA TYR A 245 13.64 -1.97 2.12
C TYR A 245 14.15 -2.53 0.79
N GLY A 246 13.58 -2.10 -0.33
CA GLY A 246 14.06 -2.41 -1.66
C GLY A 246 13.07 -1.98 -2.73
N VAL A 247 13.55 -1.97 -3.97
CA VAL A 247 12.72 -1.65 -5.15
C VAL A 247 12.55 -2.89 -6.02
N LEU A 248 11.31 -3.24 -6.35
CA LEU A 248 10.95 -4.17 -7.41
C LEU A 248 10.72 -3.38 -8.70
N VAL A 249 11.56 -3.63 -9.70
CA VAL A 249 11.34 -3.09 -11.04
C VAL A 249 10.23 -3.88 -11.71
N GLY A 250 9.05 -3.27 -11.81
CA GLY A 250 7.87 -3.83 -12.44
C GLY A 250 7.93 -3.73 -13.96
N THR A 251 7.56 -4.81 -14.63
CA THR A 251 7.34 -4.86 -16.08
C THR A 251 5.90 -5.27 -16.38
N GLY A 252 5.50 -5.20 -17.65
CA GLY A 252 4.13 -5.50 -18.08
C GLY A 252 3.22 -4.29 -17.94
N ASP A 253 1.91 -4.53 -17.93
CA ASP A 253 0.89 -3.48 -17.80
C ASP A 253 0.75 -3.00 -16.34
N LEU A 254 1.86 -2.65 -15.68
CA LEU A 254 1.81 -2.05 -14.35
C LEU A 254 1.48 -0.55 -14.52
N PRO A 255 0.28 -0.08 -14.13
CA PRO A 255 -0.14 1.28 -14.46
C PRO A 255 0.58 2.34 -13.63
N VAL A 256 0.94 2.02 -12.38
CA VAL A 256 1.53 2.95 -11.42
C VAL A 256 2.53 2.24 -10.52
N ALA A 257 3.39 3.04 -9.86
CA ALA A 257 4.17 2.56 -8.74
C ALA A 257 3.27 2.27 -7.52
N LEU A 258 3.72 1.37 -6.65
CA LEU A 258 3.02 0.96 -5.44
C LEU A 258 3.98 0.80 -4.28
N GLU A 259 3.51 1.16 -3.09
CA GLU A 259 4.31 1.28 -1.88
C GLU A 259 4.57 -0.06 -1.16
N THR A 260 4.24 -1.18 -1.82
CA THR A 260 4.12 -2.50 -1.21
C THR A 260 5.20 -2.78 -0.16
N GLN A 261 4.77 -3.07 1.08
CA GLN A 261 5.61 -2.97 2.26
C GLN A 261 6.94 -3.75 2.14
N SER A 262 8.05 -3.10 2.48
CA SER A 262 9.42 -3.62 2.40
C SER A 262 9.99 -3.89 1.00
N LEU A 263 9.20 -3.70 -0.07
CA LEU A 263 9.60 -3.89 -1.46
C LEU A 263 8.71 -3.06 -2.39
N SER A 264 8.94 -1.75 -2.50
CA SER A 264 8.14 -0.87 -3.37
C SER A 264 8.25 -1.30 -4.83
N THR A 265 7.15 -1.29 -5.55
CA THR A 265 7.09 -1.73 -6.95
C THR A 265 7.02 -0.52 -7.85
N VAL A 266 7.95 -0.39 -8.79
CA VAL A 266 8.08 0.79 -9.64
C VAL A 266 8.09 0.36 -11.11
N PRO A 267 7.22 0.92 -11.97
CA PRO A 267 7.25 0.65 -13.40
C PRO A 267 8.64 0.91 -13.98
N SER A 268 9.12 0.00 -14.84
CA SER A 268 10.44 0.16 -15.45
C SER A 268 10.59 1.46 -16.23
N ALA A 269 9.51 1.95 -16.87
CA ALA A 269 9.50 3.22 -17.60
C ALA A 269 9.93 4.40 -16.73
N ASP A 270 9.51 4.43 -15.46
CA ASP A 270 9.84 5.50 -14.50
C ASP A 270 11.34 5.51 -14.17
N LEU A 271 12.00 4.36 -14.28
CA LEU A 271 13.43 4.19 -14.00
C LEU A 271 14.32 4.27 -15.24
N LEU A 272 13.72 4.45 -16.43
CA LEU A 272 14.43 4.59 -17.71
C LEU A 272 14.36 6.03 -18.26
N GLY A 273 13.54 6.88 -17.64
CA GLY A 273 13.37 8.28 -18.01
C GLY A 273 14.43 9.21 -17.41
N ASP A 274 14.02 10.43 -17.09
CA ASP A 274 14.87 11.43 -16.45
C ASP A 274 14.98 11.22 -14.93
N GLN A 275 16.05 11.76 -14.37
CA GLN A 275 16.38 11.59 -12.96
C GLN A 275 15.33 12.22 -12.03
N VAL A 276 14.78 13.39 -12.38
CA VAL A 276 13.81 14.08 -11.52
C VAL A 276 12.55 13.24 -11.39
N THR A 277 12.01 12.75 -12.50
CA THR A 277 10.82 11.88 -12.50
C THR A 277 11.07 10.57 -11.75
N ALA A 278 12.23 9.94 -11.96
CA ALA A 278 12.59 8.69 -11.28
C ALA A 278 12.71 8.86 -9.77
N GLU A 279 13.46 9.85 -9.30
CA GLU A 279 13.66 10.12 -7.88
C GLU A 279 12.37 10.57 -7.20
N ARG A 280 11.55 11.35 -7.90
CA ARG A 280 10.21 11.74 -7.45
C ARG A 280 9.40 10.50 -7.08
N ASN A 281 9.21 9.56 -8.01
CA ASN A 281 8.43 8.36 -7.75
C ASN A 281 9.10 7.49 -6.66
N LEU A 282 10.43 7.33 -6.66
CA LEU A 282 11.15 6.56 -5.62
C LEU A 282 10.96 7.14 -4.21
N VAL A 283 11.00 8.48 -4.06
CA VAL A 283 10.81 9.15 -2.77
C VAL A 283 9.34 9.09 -2.33
N HIS A 284 8.38 9.21 -3.25
CA HIS A 284 6.96 9.01 -2.96
C HIS A 284 6.72 7.61 -2.37
N GLU A 285 7.14 6.57 -3.09
CA GLU A 285 6.94 5.18 -2.67
C GLU A 285 7.65 4.83 -1.37
N LEU A 286 8.83 5.42 -1.12
CA LEU A 286 9.57 5.19 0.12
C LEU A 286 8.95 5.94 1.31
N THR A 287 8.35 7.11 1.10
CA THR A 287 7.70 7.87 2.17
C THR A 287 6.55 7.09 2.79
N HIS A 288 5.84 6.30 1.99
CA HIS A 288 4.75 5.45 2.45
C HIS A 288 5.13 4.44 3.56
N HIS A 289 6.41 4.06 3.66
CA HIS A 289 6.87 3.21 4.77
C HIS A 289 6.67 3.87 6.14
N TRP A 290 6.72 5.20 6.23
CA TRP A 290 6.32 5.90 7.45
C TRP A 290 4.81 6.13 7.51
N THR A 291 4.20 6.58 6.41
CA THR A 291 2.79 6.99 6.33
C THR A 291 2.01 6.18 5.30
N GLY A 292 1.16 5.26 5.75
CA GLY A 292 0.47 4.29 4.87
C GLY A 292 0.72 2.86 5.33
N ASP A 293 2.00 2.50 5.50
CA ASP A 293 2.40 1.15 5.94
C ASP A 293 2.51 1.05 7.47
N SER A 294 3.46 1.81 8.05
CA SER A 294 3.74 1.78 9.49
C SER A 294 2.59 2.41 10.26
N VAL A 295 2.24 3.65 9.89
CA VAL A 295 0.99 4.30 10.31
C VAL A 295 -0.09 3.98 9.28
N ALA A 296 -0.85 2.91 9.54
CA ALA A 296 -1.90 2.46 8.65
C ALA A 296 -3.14 3.36 8.74
N ILE A 297 -3.80 3.62 7.61
CA ILE A 297 -5.05 4.38 7.59
C ILE A 297 -6.20 3.56 8.20
N ARG A 298 -7.08 4.22 8.95
CA ARG A 298 -8.22 3.56 9.60
C ARG A 298 -9.27 3.10 8.63
N ARG A 299 -9.48 3.85 7.55
CA ARG A 299 -10.47 3.62 6.50
C ARG A 299 -10.04 4.39 5.26
N TRP A 300 -10.60 4.04 4.12
CA TRP A 300 -10.23 4.68 2.86
C TRP A 300 -10.49 6.19 2.78
N SER A 301 -11.45 6.76 3.52
CA SER A 301 -11.58 8.23 3.57
C SER A 301 -10.48 8.93 4.36
N ASP A 302 -9.62 8.18 5.05
CA ASP A 302 -8.39 8.71 5.66
C ASP A 302 -7.18 8.59 4.69
N LEU A 303 -7.36 8.21 3.41
CA LEU A 303 -6.29 7.97 2.43
C LEU A 303 -5.38 9.20 2.22
N TRP A 304 -5.90 10.42 2.38
CA TRP A 304 -5.09 11.65 2.33
C TRP A 304 -3.91 11.64 3.31
N LEU A 305 -3.99 10.90 4.43
CA LEU A 305 -2.89 10.74 5.38
C LEU A 305 -1.76 9.87 4.83
N SER A 306 -2.02 9.03 3.84
CA SER A 306 -1.00 8.26 3.12
C SER A 306 -0.47 9.09 1.96
N GLU A 307 -1.34 9.36 0.98
CA GLU A 307 -0.96 9.99 -0.29
C GLU A 307 -0.54 11.45 -0.15
N GLY A 308 -1.19 12.21 0.72
CA GLY A 308 -0.84 13.60 0.96
C GLY A 308 0.57 13.75 1.54
N HIS A 309 0.97 12.86 2.46
CA HIS A 309 2.31 12.88 3.04
C HIS A 309 3.36 12.43 2.02
N ALA A 310 3.11 11.31 1.32
CA ALA A 310 4.00 10.82 0.27
C ALA A 310 4.24 11.91 -0.79
N ARG A 311 3.16 12.53 -1.28
CA ARG A 311 3.22 13.62 -2.25
C ARG A 311 3.90 14.88 -1.70
N PHE A 312 3.70 15.22 -0.42
CA PHE A 312 4.37 16.36 0.20
C PHE A 312 5.89 16.18 0.23
N TYR A 313 6.39 15.01 0.68
CA TYR A 313 7.83 14.76 0.75
C TYR A 313 8.46 14.56 -0.63
N GLU A 314 7.71 13.99 -1.56
CA GLU A 314 8.07 13.93 -2.97
C GLU A 314 8.36 15.33 -3.54
N LEU A 315 7.42 16.27 -3.38
CA LEU A 315 7.57 17.64 -3.87
C LEU A 315 8.66 18.41 -3.13
N LEU A 316 8.80 18.19 -1.81
CA LEU A 316 9.88 18.78 -1.02
C LEU A 316 11.26 18.28 -1.46
N TYR A 317 11.37 17.01 -1.86
CA TYR A 317 12.60 16.47 -2.42
C TYR A 317 12.88 17.11 -3.78
N ALA A 318 11.91 17.08 -4.69
CA ALA A 318 12.04 17.62 -6.04
C ALA A 318 12.46 19.10 -6.07
N ASP A 319 11.90 19.93 -5.17
CA ASP A 319 12.23 21.37 -5.01
C ASP A 319 13.73 21.63 -4.82
N THR A 320 14.45 20.68 -4.22
CA THR A 320 15.89 20.79 -3.94
C THR A 320 16.76 19.96 -4.88
N HIS A 321 16.16 19.18 -5.78
CA HIS A 321 16.83 18.23 -6.68
C HIS A 321 16.51 18.47 -8.16
N GLY A 322 16.24 19.72 -8.53
CA GLY A 322 16.10 20.14 -9.93
C GLY A 322 14.68 20.02 -10.50
N GLY A 323 13.69 19.69 -9.68
CA GLY A 323 12.27 19.74 -10.04
C GLY A 323 11.68 21.15 -10.00
N ARG A 324 10.37 21.25 -10.28
CA ARG A 324 9.61 22.49 -10.07
C ARG A 324 9.59 22.84 -8.59
N SER A 325 9.51 24.14 -8.29
CA SER A 325 9.48 24.56 -6.90
C SER A 325 8.23 24.05 -6.18
N MET A 326 8.36 23.70 -4.90
CA MET A 326 7.22 23.23 -4.11
C MET A 326 6.13 24.30 -4.05
N ALA A 327 6.52 25.57 -3.90
CA ALA A 327 5.58 26.69 -3.84
C ALA A 327 4.78 26.83 -5.15
N ASP A 328 5.42 26.70 -6.32
CA ASP A 328 4.72 26.77 -7.61
C ASP A 328 3.75 25.59 -7.79
N MET A 329 4.15 24.39 -7.36
CA MET A 329 3.29 23.21 -7.41
C MET A 329 2.07 23.36 -6.48
N MET A 330 2.27 23.86 -5.26
CA MET A 330 1.18 24.10 -4.31
C MET A 330 0.27 25.24 -4.76
N ARG A 331 0.81 26.26 -5.44
CA ARG A 331 -0.01 27.30 -6.05
C ARG A 331 -0.91 26.73 -7.15
N SER A 332 -0.34 25.96 -8.08
CA SER A 332 -1.14 25.31 -9.14
C SER A 332 -2.18 24.33 -8.58
N ALA A 333 -1.88 23.67 -7.47
CA ALA A 333 -2.84 22.82 -6.76
C ALA A 333 -3.94 23.65 -6.08
N TYR A 334 -3.60 24.78 -5.47
CA TYR A 334 -4.55 25.71 -4.84
C TYR A 334 -5.52 26.30 -5.86
N GLU A 335 -5.01 26.74 -7.01
CA GLU A 335 -5.82 27.29 -8.11
C GLU A 335 -6.93 26.30 -8.53
N GLN A 336 -6.63 25.01 -8.64
CA GLN A 336 -7.61 23.97 -9.04
C GLN A 336 -8.38 23.33 -7.88
N HIS A 337 -8.08 23.70 -6.63
CA HIS A 337 -8.49 22.89 -5.48
C HIS A 337 -10.02 22.86 -5.26
N ASP A 338 -10.72 23.95 -5.59
CA ASP A 338 -12.19 24.00 -5.52
C ASP A 338 -12.85 23.12 -6.59
N GLN A 339 -12.28 23.08 -7.80
CA GLN A 339 -12.76 22.17 -8.84
C GLN A 339 -12.63 20.71 -8.39
N TRP A 340 -11.47 20.31 -7.86
CA TRP A 340 -11.29 18.93 -7.40
C TRP A 340 -12.18 18.57 -6.20
N ARG A 341 -12.48 19.53 -5.31
CA ARG A 341 -13.45 19.32 -4.22
C ARG A 341 -14.87 19.13 -4.75
N HIS A 342 -15.24 19.88 -5.78
CA HIS A 342 -16.53 19.75 -6.45
C HIS A 342 -16.68 18.35 -7.08
N ASP A 343 -15.67 17.90 -7.81
CA ASP A 343 -15.75 16.66 -8.59
C ASP A 343 -15.60 15.39 -7.73
N ASP A 344 -14.64 15.39 -6.79
CA ASP A 344 -14.21 14.17 -6.07
C ASP A 344 -14.37 14.24 -4.53
N GLY A 345 -14.91 15.36 -4.03
CA GLY A 345 -15.09 15.61 -2.60
C GLY A 345 -13.81 16.02 -1.86
N ALA A 346 -13.97 16.59 -0.67
CA ALA A 346 -12.88 17.08 0.16
C ALA A 346 -11.84 15.99 0.52
N PRO A 347 -10.58 16.33 0.83
CA PRO A 347 -9.49 15.37 1.11
C PRO A 347 -9.85 14.21 2.04
N ALA A 348 -10.61 14.48 3.12
CA ALA A 348 -11.02 13.48 4.10
C ALA A 348 -12.49 13.02 3.96
N GLU A 349 -13.19 13.47 2.91
CA GLU A 349 -14.61 13.20 2.64
C GLU A 349 -14.86 12.99 1.14
N PRO A 350 -14.48 11.82 0.57
CA PRO A 350 -14.81 11.47 -0.80
C PRO A 350 -16.31 11.37 -1.04
N THR A 351 -16.75 11.91 -2.18
CA THR A 351 -18.15 11.87 -2.63
C THR A 351 -18.49 10.53 -3.28
N GLU A 352 -17.51 9.86 -3.89
CA GLU A 352 -17.65 8.59 -4.60
C GLU A 352 -16.56 7.59 -4.17
N PRO A 353 -16.69 6.29 -4.45
CA PRO A 353 -15.66 5.31 -4.14
C PRO A 353 -14.45 5.39 -5.10
N THR A 354 -14.20 6.53 -5.75
CA THR A 354 -13.00 6.84 -6.55
C THR A 354 -11.89 7.34 -5.62
N LEU A 355 -10.97 6.44 -5.26
CA LEU A 355 -10.03 6.69 -4.16
C LEU A 355 -8.80 7.49 -4.62
N PHE A 356 -8.32 7.26 -5.84
CA PHE A 356 -7.04 7.80 -6.30
C PHE A 356 -7.26 8.91 -7.34
N ARG A 357 -7.63 10.08 -6.83
CA ARG A 357 -7.92 11.31 -7.58
C ARG A 357 -6.98 12.43 -7.16
N GLN A 358 -6.81 13.45 -7.99
CA GLN A 358 -5.83 14.53 -7.77
C GLN A 358 -5.96 15.20 -6.39
N ILE A 359 -7.19 15.32 -5.88
CA ILE A 359 -7.49 15.83 -4.54
C ILE A 359 -6.86 15.00 -3.39
N ARG A 360 -6.64 13.69 -3.57
CA ARG A 360 -6.00 12.81 -2.59
C ARG A 360 -4.47 12.87 -2.63
N TYR A 361 -3.91 13.37 -3.74
CA TYR A 361 -2.47 13.60 -3.90
C TYR A 361 -2.16 15.09 -3.68
N ASP A 362 -2.13 15.89 -4.76
CA ASP A 362 -1.78 17.31 -4.73
C ASP A 362 -2.67 18.10 -3.77
N GLY A 363 -3.98 17.84 -3.76
CA GLY A 363 -4.89 18.53 -2.84
C GLY A 363 -4.63 18.21 -1.37
N SER A 364 -4.17 16.99 -1.08
CA SER A 364 -3.85 16.58 0.30
C SER A 364 -2.47 17.07 0.73
N ALA A 365 -1.50 17.09 -0.18
CA ALA A 365 -0.21 17.76 0.03
C ALA A 365 -0.40 19.27 0.28
N LEU A 366 -1.38 19.90 -0.38
CA LEU A 366 -1.74 21.29 -0.15
C LEU A 366 -2.26 21.55 1.27
N VAL A 367 -3.03 20.61 1.86
CA VAL A 367 -3.45 20.72 3.28
C VAL A 367 -2.23 20.71 4.20
N LEU A 368 -1.25 19.83 3.95
CA LEU A 368 -0.01 19.77 4.74
C LEU A 368 0.85 21.02 4.54
N TYR A 369 0.90 21.56 3.32
CA TYR A 369 1.58 22.83 3.03
C TYR A 369 0.91 23.99 3.78
N ALA A 370 -0.41 24.11 3.72
CA ALA A 370 -1.16 25.12 4.47
C ALA A 370 -0.94 24.99 5.99
N LEU A 371 -0.89 23.75 6.51
CA LEU A 371 -0.55 23.51 7.90
C LEU A 371 0.88 23.98 8.22
N ARG A 372 1.86 23.67 7.37
CA ARG A 372 3.24 24.13 7.53
C ARG A 372 3.34 25.66 7.55
N GLU A 373 2.62 26.35 6.67
CA GLU A 373 2.57 27.82 6.66
C GLU A 373 1.87 28.38 7.91
N LYS A 374 0.85 27.69 8.41
CA LYS A 374 0.10 28.08 9.62
C LYS A 374 0.95 27.98 10.90
N VAL A 375 1.65 26.85 11.10
CA VAL A 375 2.37 26.59 12.38
C VAL A 375 3.87 26.86 12.32
N GLY A 376 4.41 27.12 11.13
CA GLY A 376 5.83 27.27 10.85
C GLY A 376 6.55 25.92 10.67
N ALA A 377 7.62 25.95 9.87
CA ALA A 377 8.35 24.75 9.45
C ALA A 377 8.88 23.89 10.62
N ASP A 378 9.38 24.51 11.68
CA ASP A 378 9.91 23.78 12.84
C ASP A 378 8.82 23.02 13.60
N THR A 379 7.65 23.63 13.79
CA THR A 379 6.51 23.00 14.45
C THR A 379 5.92 21.91 13.57
N PHE A 380 5.78 22.17 12.27
CA PHE A 380 5.36 21.16 11.30
C PHE A 380 6.28 19.94 11.31
N GLY A 381 7.61 20.13 11.26
CA GLY A 381 8.57 19.02 11.36
C GLY A 381 8.44 18.21 12.65
N ARG A 382 8.08 18.85 13.78
CA ARG A 382 7.76 18.13 15.03
C ARG A 382 6.44 17.37 14.95
N ILE A 383 5.42 17.91 14.29
CA ILE A 383 4.13 17.22 14.05
C ILE A 383 4.39 15.94 13.24
N GLU A 384 5.07 16.06 12.12
CA GLU A 384 5.39 14.95 11.20
C GLU A 384 6.14 13.82 11.90
N ARG A 385 7.22 14.15 12.64
CA ARG A 385 7.97 13.16 13.44
C ARG A 385 7.11 12.53 14.54
N SER A 386 6.30 13.32 15.22
CA SER A 386 5.43 12.83 16.29
C SER A 386 4.36 11.91 15.75
N TRP A 387 3.81 12.21 14.57
CA TRP A 387 2.81 11.39 13.89
C TRP A 387 3.35 9.98 13.61
N VAL A 388 4.49 9.89 12.92
CA VAL A 388 5.09 8.61 12.53
C VAL A 388 5.66 7.82 13.70
N THR A 389 6.02 8.51 14.80
CA THR A 389 6.54 7.88 16.03
C THR A 389 5.40 7.39 16.95
N GLU A 390 4.39 8.22 17.24
CA GLU A 390 3.31 7.89 18.20
C GLU A 390 2.35 6.82 17.65
N TYR A 391 2.21 6.77 16.32
CA TYR A 391 1.36 5.80 15.63
C TYR A 391 2.15 4.71 14.90
N GLN A 392 3.46 4.59 15.13
CA GLN A 392 4.29 3.54 14.53
C GLN A 392 3.68 2.15 14.76
N GLY A 393 3.46 1.40 13.68
CA GLY A 393 2.86 0.08 13.77
C GLY A 393 1.41 0.09 14.28
N ARG A 394 0.67 1.20 14.18
CA ARG A 394 -0.74 1.34 14.60
C ARG A 394 -1.61 1.85 13.45
N THR A 395 -2.91 1.73 13.64
CA THR A 395 -3.92 2.28 12.74
C THR A 395 -4.39 3.63 13.29
N ALA A 396 -4.38 4.65 12.46
CA ALA A 396 -4.80 6.01 12.80
C ALA A 396 -5.66 6.62 11.68
N GLY A 397 -6.36 7.71 11.97
CA GLY A 397 -7.18 8.42 10.99
C GLY A 397 -7.22 9.91 11.27
N THR A 398 -8.00 10.64 10.49
CA THR A 398 -7.93 12.10 10.39
C THR A 398 -8.02 12.81 11.74
N ARG A 399 -8.98 12.41 12.60
CA ARG A 399 -9.13 13.00 13.94
C ARG A 399 -7.93 12.76 14.86
N ASP A 400 -7.19 11.67 14.67
CA ASP A 400 -5.99 11.38 15.45
C ASP A 400 -4.85 12.30 15.05
N PHE A 401 -4.68 12.53 13.75
CA PHE A 401 -3.72 13.48 13.21
C PHE A 401 -4.02 14.90 13.69
N VAL A 402 -5.27 15.37 13.56
CA VAL A 402 -5.69 16.69 14.04
C VAL A 402 -5.40 16.88 15.53
N ARG A 403 -5.75 15.90 16.39
CA ARG A 403 -5.45 15.99 17.83
C ARG A 403 -3.95 16.01 18.12
N LEU A 404 -3.15 15.21 17.40
CA LEU A 404 -1.71 15.19 17.57
C LEU A 404 -1.08 16.51 17.11
N ALA A 405 -1.51 17.03 15.96
CA ALA A 405 -1.06 18.32 15.44
C ALA A 405 -1.37 19.44 16.44
N SER A 406 -2.60 19.52 16.96
CA SER A 406 -2.99 20.51 17.98
C SER A 406 -2.11 20.41 19.24
N LYS A 407 -1.90 19.18 19.73
CA LYS A 407 -1.06 18.93 20.92
C LYS A 407 0.38 19.39 20.71
N VAL A 408 0.98 19.13 19.54
CA VAL A 408 2.37 19.50 19.25
C VAL A 408 2.51 20.99 18.95
N ALA A 409 1.51 21.61 18.32
CA ALA A 409 1.47 23.05 18.06
C ALA A 409 1.21 23.87 19.34
N GLY A 410 0.57 23.28 20.35
CA GLY A 410 0.19 23.97 21.58
C GLY A 410 -1.06 24.85 21.44
N GLU A 411 -1.80 24.70 20.34
CA GLU A 411 -3.07 25.39 20.07
C GLU A 411 -4.07 24.41 19.44
N ASP A 412 -5.38 24.70 19.55
CA ASP A 412 -6.39 23.89 18.87
C ASP A 412 -6.42 24.19 17.37
N LEU A 413 -5.91 23.27 16.56
CA LEU A 413 -5.91 23.33 15.10
C LEU A 413 -7.20 22.80 14.47
N THR A 414 -8.17 22.32 15.25
CA THR A 414 -9.45 21.82 14.69
C THR A 414 -10.15 22.86 13.83
N PRO A 415 -10.34 24.13 14.27
CA PRO A 415 -11.01 25.15 13.45
C PRO A 415 -10.25 25.51 12.16
N PHE A 416 -8.94 25.26 12.13
CA PHE A 416 -8.12 25.43 10.93
C PHE A 416 -8.24 24.23 10.00
N LEU A 417 -8.01 23.01 10.49
CA LEU A 417 -7.92 21.81 9.67
C LEU A 417 -9.28 21.28 9.20
N GLU A 418 -10.37 21.45 9.96
CA GLU A 418 -11.69 20.94 9.55
C GLU A 418 -12.14 21.48 8.18
N PRO A 419 -12.11 22.81 7.92
CA PRO A 419 -12.43 23.35 6.60
C PRO A 419 -11.53 22.81 5.48
N TRP A 420 -10.23 22.67 5.71
CA TRP A 420 -9.31 22.10 4.72
C TRP A 420 -9.64 20.63 4.40
N LEU A 421 -10.02 19.85 5.40
CA LEU A 421 -10.20 18.40 5.26
C LEU A 421 -11.61 17.99 4.83
N TYR A 422 -12.63 18.75 5.22
CA TYR A 422 -14.04 18.39 5.06
C TYR A 422 -14.87 19.46 4.33
N GLY A 423 -14.35 20.68 4.17
CA GLY A 423 -15.07 21.79 3.55
C GLY A 423 -15.27 21.61 2.05
N ALA A 424 -16.40 22.12 1.55
CA ALA A 424 -16.70 22.17 0.11
C ALA A 424 -15.83 23.18 -0.64
N HIS A 425 -15.34 24.21 0.06
CA HIS A 425 -14.46 25.24 -0.49
C HIS A 425 -13.12 25.24 0.20
N THR A 426 -12.10 25.64 -0.54
CA THR A 426 -10.72 25.75 -0.09
C THR A 426 -10.57 27.01 0.76
N PRO A 427 -10.09 26.88 2.02
CA PRO A 427 -9.85 28.05 2.86
C PRO A 427 -8.73 28.95 2.31
N PRO A 428 -8.67 30.23 2.72
CA PRO A 428 -7.56 31.12 2.36
C PRO A 428 -6.21 30.53 2.75
N MET A 429 -5.25 30.54 1.82
CA MET A 429 -3.89 30.03 2.07
C MET A 429 -3.12 30.93 3.07
N PRO A 430 -2.63 30.38 4.20
CA PRO A 430 -1.75 31.12 5.10
C PRO A 430 -0.48 31.58 4.39
N GLY A 431 -0.07 32.83 4.64
CA GLY A 431 1.15 33.40 4.04
C GLY A 431 1.02 33.86 2.59
N HIS A 432 -0.08 33.52 1.90
CA HIS A 432 -0.27 33.79 0.47
C HIS A 432 -1.65 34.42 0.17
N PRO A 433 -1.90 35.68 0.60
CA PRO A 433 -3.19 36.35 0.37
C PRO A 433 -3.47 36.66 -1.11
N ASP A 434 -2.46 36.54 -1.97
CA ASP A 434 -2.51 36.71 -3.42
C ASP A 434 -2.93 35.45 -4.17
N TRP A 435 -3.01 34.29 -3.50
CA TRP A 435 -3.47 33.06 -4.13
C TRP A 435 -4.99 32.99 -4.13
N HIS A 436 -5.56 32.63 -5.28
CA HIS A 436 -6.99 32.49 -5.49
C HIS A 436 -7.29 31.13 -6.14
N THR A 437 -8.41 30.53 -5.75
CA THR A 437 -8.95 29.37 -6.48
C THR A 437 -9.59 29.86 -7.78
N ASP A 438 -9.49 29.07 -8.83
CA ASP A 438 -10.22 29.29 -10.06
C ASP A 438 -11.72 29.03 -9.82
N PRO A 439 -12.61 29.67 -10.60
CA PRO A 439 -14.04 29.37 -10.56
C PRO A 439 -14.29 27.89 -10.89
N VAL A 440 -15.22 27.26 -10.16
CA VAL A 440 -15.69 25.91 -10.49
C VAL A 440 -16.48 25.95 -11.80
N GLU A 441 -16.17 25.03 -12.70
CA GLU A 441 -16.87 24.78 -13.95
C GLU A 441 -17.69 23.47 -13.80
N ASP A 442 -18.98 23.53 -14.15
CA ASP A 442 -19.83 22.34 -14.28
C ASP A 442 -19.64 21.77 -15.70
N ASP A 443 -19.19 20.52 -15.82
CA ASP A 443 -19.05 19.79 -17.09
C ASP A 443 -20.40 19.52 -17.80
#